data_AF-A0A2N1P6Q8-F1
#
_entry.id   AF-A0A2N1P6Q8-F1
#
_cell.length_a   1.000
_cell.length_b   1.000
_cell.length_c   1.000
_cell.angle_alpha   90.00
_cell.angle_beta   90.00
_cell.angle_gamma   90.00
#
_symmetry.space_group_name_H-M   'P 1'
#
loop_
_entity.id
_entity.type
_entity.pdbx_description
1 polymer ?
#
loop_
_entity_poly.entity_id
_entity_poly.type
_entity_poly.pdbx_seq_one_letter_code
_entity_poly.pdbx_strand_id
1 'polypeptide(L)'
;MGSSIQITQYLHPLGVGGRMEIDAGNVKESKTIRINRIHLEEDAGKLLHPEQGEPYSRVDYNRCGVPLIEIVSDPDIASPAEAYNYLLKLRQVLQYLGICTGDMEKGHLRCDANVSVRRKGVSELGVRTEVKNLNSFKYVEKALAYEIERQAALIKSGQAVEQCTMLWNEKKQTVEPMRTKEACEDYRYFPEPDLPPLVVSDAHIDHLRSGLPELPKARFARFVQQYNLSDYDIGILTESRPLADYFEAVMLGYSDSKTAANWMINELLKVLNERNMEIDSFNITPVMLSDLLNLIQSGEISGKIAKDVFAQMVVTGKSAEEIMKDQQLSQITDYDTIAVVIDEVLGEEKENVERFMSGKEQLFDYFIGQVMKKTKGMANPELVNKILWEKLNGLKG
;
A
#
# COMPACT_ATOMS: atom_id res chain seq x y z
N MET A 1 35.40 0.84 -17.52
CA MET A 1 35.39 -0.38 -18.35
C MET A 1 34.76 -1.46 -17.50
N GLY A 2 33.67 -2.11 -17.94
CA GLY A 2 33.06 -3.21 -17.20
C GLY A 2 33.96 -4.45 -17.22
N SER A 3 34.00 -5.18 -16.11
CA SER A 3 34.60 -6.52 -16.05
C SER A 3 33.83 -7.48 -16.96
N SER A 4 34.50 -8.51 -17.49
CA SER A 4 33.85 -9.62 -18.20
C SER A 4 33.30 -10.70 -17.25
N ILE A 5 33.23 -10.39 -15.96
CA ILE A 5 32.73 -11.23 -14.87
C ILE A 5 31.88 -10.36 -13.94
N GLN A 6 30.84 -10.94 -13.33
CA GLN A 6 30.00 -10.30 -12.32
C GLN A 6 30.41 -10.83 -10.95
N ILE A 7 30.71 -9.93 -10.00
CA ILE A 7 30.96 -10.30 -8.61
C ILE A 7 29.62 -10.69 -7.96
N THR A 8 29.52 -11.93 -7.48
CA THR A 8 28.36 -12.51 -6.79
C THR A 8 28.82 -13.54 -5.75
N GLN A 9 27.91 -14.05 -4.92
CA GLN A 9 28.23 -15.07 -3.92
C GLN A 9 27.57 -16.40 -4.30
N TYR A 10 28.32 -17.37 -4.86
CA TYR A 10 27.72 -18.66 -5.22
C TYR A 10 27.65 -19.66 -4.05
N LEU A 11 28.81 -20.03 -3.48
CA LEU A 11 28.93 -21.09 -2.47
C LEU A 11 28.55 -20.65 -1.05
N HIS A 12 28.83 -19.39 -0.70
CA HIS A 12 28.67 -18.85 0.65
C HIS A 12 27.78 -17.60 0.63
N PRO A 13 26.48 -17.74 0.34
CA PRO A 13 25.53 -16.63 0.43
C PRO A 13 25.43 -16.11 1.88
N LEU A 14 25.19 -14.81 2.05
CA LEU A 14 25.11 -14.19 3.38
C LEU A 14 23.93 -14.68 4.23
N GLY A 15 22.79 -15.00 3.62
CA GLY A 15 21.61 -15.52 4.30
C GLY A 15 21.20 -16.87 3.71
N VAL A 16 20.86 -17.83 4.57
CA VAL A 16 20.34 -19.14 4.18
C VAL A 16 19.23 -19.60 5.14
N GLY A 17 18.28 -20.40 4.65
CA GLY A 17 17.27 -21.04 5.49
C GLY A 17 16.26 -20.08 6.13
N GLY A 18 15.91 -19.01 5.42
CA GLY A 18 14.90 -18.05 5.84
C GLY A 18 13.47 -18.56 5.60
N ARG A 19 12.48 -17.77 6.02
CA ARG A 19 11.06 -18.03 5.76
C ARG A 19 10.25 -16.75 5.83
N MET A 20 9.15 -16.71 5.09
CA MET A 20 8.19 -15.62 5.10
C MET A 20 6.77 -16.19 5.06
N GLU A 21 5.88 -15.61 5.85
CA GLU A 21 4.46 -15.96 5.82
C GLU A 21 3.70 -15.04 4.85
N ILE A 22 2.81 -15.62 4.06
CA ILE A 22 1.96 -14.95 3.08
C ILE A 22 0.50 -15.34 3.31
N ASP A 23 -0.43 -14.49 2.86
CA ASP A 23 -1.85 -14.83 2.83
C ASP A 23 -2.12 -15.80 1.67
N ALA A 24 -2.84 -16.90 1.94
CA ALA A 24 -3.10 -17.95 0.94
C ALA A 24 -4.23 -17.61 -0.06
N GLY A 25 -4.70 -16.35 -0.09
CA GLY A 25 -5.60 -15.81 -1.11
C GLY A 25 -7.09 -16.18 -0.97
N ASN A 26 -7.46 -17.27 -0.30
CA ASN A 26 -8.87 -17.73 -0.27
C ASN A 26 -9.50 -17.96 1.12
N VAL A 27 -8.75 -17.86 2.23
CA VAL A 27 -9.24 -17.92 3.62
C VAL A 27 -8.22 -17.16 4.49
N LYS A 28 -8.55 -16.81 5.75
CA LYS A 28 -7.61 -16.37 6.82
C LYS A 28 -6.46 -17.35 7.13
N GLU A 29 -6.08 -18.21 6.20
CA GLU A 29 -4.98 -19.16 6.33
C GLU A 29 -3.70 -18.51 5.81
N SER A 30 -2.67 -18.53 6.66
CA SER A 30 -1.31 -18.14 6.30
C SER A 30 -0.55 -19.34 5.77
N LYS A 31 0.29 -19.11 4.77
CA LYS A 31 1.22 -20.10 4.24
C LYS A 31 2.65 -19.62 4.47
N THR A 32 3.51 -20.51 4.96
CA THR A 32 4.94 -20.24 5.06
C THR A 32 5.64 -20.62 3.76
N ILE A 33 6.34 -19.66 3.16
CA ILE A 33 7.24 -19.85 2.02
C ILE A 33 8.67 -19.78 2.53
N ARG A 34 9.47 -20.80 2.27
CA ARG A 34 10.89 -20.79 2.66
C ARG A 34 11.71 -19.94 1.70
N ILE A 35 12.70 -19.26 2.26
CA ILE A 35 13.70 -18.48 1.52
C ILE A 35 14.98 -19.30 1.55
N ASN A 36 15.37 -19.82 0.40
CA ASN A 36 16.52 -20.69 0.26
C ASN A 36 17.81 -19.94 0.63
N ARG A 37 17.99 -18.76 0.00
CA ARG A 37 19.20 -17.94 0.13
C ARG A 37 18.96 -16.47 -0.16
N ILE A 38 19.82 -15.64 0.40
CA ILE A 38 19.95 -14.20 0.13
C ILE A 38 21.43 -13.92 -0.07
N HIS A 39 21.79 -13.28 -1.17
CA HIS A 39 23.18 -12.98 -1.47
C HIS A 39 23.36 -11.63 -2.16
N LEU A 40 24.60 -11.11 -2.10
CA LEU A 40 24.98 -9.89 -2.76
C LEU A 40 25.50 -10.17 -4.17
N GLU A 41 25.18 -9.25 -5.08
CA GLU A 41 25.76 -9.19 -6.42
C GLU A 41 25.92 -7.73 -6.85
N GLU A 42 26.68 -7.51 -7.91
CA GLU A 42 26.75 -6.20 -8.58
C GLU A 42 25.82 -6.15 -9.80
N ASP A 43 25.18 -5.01 -10.03
CA ASP A 43 24.35 -4.85 -11.23
C ASP A 43 25.21 -4.60 -12.48
N ALA A 44 24.71 -5.10 -13.62
CA ALA A 44 25.28 -4.83 -14.92
C ALA A 44 24.87 -3.44 -15.45
N GLY A 45 25.62 -2.95 -16.44
CA GLY A 45 25.24 -1.78 -17.23
C GLY A 45 24.01 -2.03 -18.12
N LYS A 46 23.49 -0.97 -18.74
CA LYS A 46 22.33 -1.03 -19.63
C LYS A 46 22.77 -1.03 -21.09
N LEU A 47 22.19 -1.93 -21.89
CA LEU A 47 22.28 -1.88 -23.34
C LEU A 47 21.07 -1.14 -23.91
N LEU A 48 21.34 -0.12 -24.73
CA LEU A 48 20.34 0.66 -25.45
C LEU A 48 20.45 0.33 -26.94
N HIS A 49 19.42 -0.31 -27.45
CA HIS A 49 19.29 -0.59 -28.87
C HIS A 49 18.60 0.62 -29.54
N PRO A 50 19.22 1.26 -30.56
CA PRO A 50 18.56 2.27 -31.37
C PRO A 50 17.31 1.69 -32.08
N GLU A 51 16.41 2.57 -32.52
CA GLU A 51 15.22 2.18 -33.28
C GLU A 51 15.58 1.40 -34.55
N GLN A 52 14.64 0.60 -35.07
CA GLN A 52 14.88 -0.39 -36.12
C GLN A 52 15.73 0.15 -37.30
N GLY A 53 16.91 -0.44 -37.50
CA GLY A 53 17.74 -0.22 -38.70
C GLY A 53 19.22 0.03 -38.42
N GLU A 54 19.60 0.36 -37.19
CA GLU A 54 20.99 0.67 -36.85
C GLU A 54 21.74 -0.57 -36.30
N PRO A 55 22.91 -0.95 -36.87
CA PRO A 55 23.62 -2.20 -36.54
C PRO A 55 24.54 -2.06 -35.32
N TYR A 56 24.20 -1.20 -34.37
CA TYR A 56 25.01 -0.97 -33.18
C TYR A 56 24.13 -0.84 -31.93
N SER A 57 24.71 -1.03 -30.75
CA SER A 57 24.05 -0.79 -29.47
C SER A 57 24.89 0.20 -28.67
N ARG A 58 24.23 1.05 -27.88
CA ARG A 58 24.92 1.96 -26.96
C ARG A 58 24.97 1.31 -25.58
N VAL A 59 26.10 1.46 -24.90
CA VAL A 59 26.31 0.91 -23.56
C VAL A 59 26.31 2.05 -22.55
N ASP A 60 25.45 1.95 -21.54
CA ASP A 60 25.41 2.89 -20.41
C ASP A 60 25.89 2.17 -19.14
N TYR A 61 27.01 2.65 -18.58
CA TYR A 61 27.64 2.09 -17.40
C TYR A 61 27.21 2.77 -16.09
N ASN A 62 26.30 3.75 -16.10
CA ASN A 62 25.88 4.47 -14.89
C ASN A 62 25.31 3.55 -13.80
N ARG A 63 24.75 2.39 -14.18
CA ARG A 63 24.20 1.37 -13.27
C ARG A 63 25.21 0.28 -12.86
N CYS A 64 26.37 0.23 -13.51
CA CYS A 64 27.34 -0.84 -13.29
C CYS A 64 27.93 -0.74 -11.87
N GLY A 65 27.97 -1.84 -11.13
CA GLY A 65 28.50 -1.86 -9.76
C GLY A 65 27.51 -1.42 -8.68
N VAL A 66 26.26 -1.09 -9.05
CA VAL A 66 25.21 -0.80 -8.06
C VAL A 66 24.97 -2.07 -7.23
N PRO A 67 24.93 -1.99 -5.88
CA PRO A 67 24.68 -3.16 -5.04
C PRO A 67 23.30 -3.76 -5.28
N LEU A 68 23.25 -5.07 -5.43
CA LEU A 68 22.02 -5.86 -5.52
C LEU A 68 21.98 -6.93 -4.44
N ILE A 69 20.75 -7.30 -4.08
CA ILE A 69 20.46 -8.45 -3.24
C ILE A 69 19.58 -9.38 -4.07
N GLU A 70 20.06 -10.59 -4.32
CA GLU A 70 19.26 -11.64 -4.94
C GLU A 70 18.68 -12.56 -3.85
N ILE A 71 17.35 -12.66 -3.83
CA ILE A 71 16.55 -13.44 -2.88
C ILE A 71 15.93 -14.60 -3.63
N VAL A 72 16.31 -15.82 -3.28
CA VAL A 72 15.81 -17.04 -3.92
C VAL A 72 14.90 -17.78 -2.95
N SER A 73 13.64 -17.97 -3.32
CA SER A 73 12.70 -18.81 -2.56
C SER A 73 12.90 -20.29 -2.85
N ASP A 74 12.55 -21.15 -1.89
CA ASP A 74 12.29 -22.56 -2.21
C ASP A 74 11.01 -22.69 -3.07
N PRO A 75 10.81 -23.81 -3.80
CA PRO A 75 9.64 -24.02 -4.66
C PRO A 75 8.36 -24.38 -3.85
N ASP A 76 8.04 -23.57 -2.83
CA ASP A 76 6.87 -23.76 -1.95
C ASP A 76 5.61 -23.08 -2.51
N ILE A 77 5.77 -22.10 -3.40
CA ILE A 77 4.69 -21.35 -4.04
C ILE A 77 3.95 -22.27 -5.01
N ALA A 78 2.64 -22.43 -4.80
CA ALA A 78 1.81 -23.42 -5.48
C ALA A 78 0.73 -22.81 -6.40
N SER A 79 0.59 -21.49 -6.43
CA SER A 79 -0.34 -20.81 -7.34
C SER A 79 0.16 -19.42 -7.76
N PRO A 80 -0.33 -18.89 -8.89
CA PRO A 80 -0.03 -17.50 -9.28
C PRO A 80 -0.43 -16.46 -8.24
N ALA A 81 -1.56 -16.66 -7.55
CA ALA A 81 -2.02 -15.77 -6.49
C ALA A 81 -1.08 -15.78 -5.27
N GLU A 82 -0.56 -16.94 -4.89
CA GLU A 82 0.48 -17.03 -3.85
C GLU A 82 1.77 -16.33 -4.27
N ALA A 83 2.17 -16.41 -5.54
CA ALA A 83 3.33 -15.69 -6.06
C ALA A 83 3.15 -14.17 -5.95
N TYR A 84 1.98 -13.68 -6.31
CA TYR A 84 1.61 -12.27 -6.15
C TYR A 84 1.69 -11.81 -4.69
N ASN A 85 1.08 -12.57 -3.77
CA ASN A 85 1.08 -12.25 -2.34
C ASN A 85 2.49 -12.33 -1.73
N TYR A 86 3.31 -13.30 -2.16
CA TYR A 86 4.72 -13.39 -1.76
C TYR A 86 5.50 -12.14 -2.16
N LEU A 87 5.38 -11.70 -3.41
CA LEU A 87 6.08 -10.51 -3.89
C LEU A 87 5.61 -9.23 -3.21
N LEU A 88 4.29 -9.09 -2.99
CA LEU A 88 3.73 -7.98 -2.21
C LEU A 88 4.33 -7.94 -0.80
N LYS A 89 4.35 -9.09 -0.11
CA LYS A 89 4.86 -9.15 1.26
C LYS A 89 6.36 -8.91 1.33
N LEU A 90 7.12 -9.47 0.39
CA LEU A 90 8.55 -9.23 0.27
C LEU A 90 8.84 -7.75 0.08
N ARG A 91 8.15 -7.10 -0.87
CA ARG A 91 8.25 -5.66 -1.10
C ARG A 91 7.96 -4.87 0.16
N GLN A 92 6.88 -5.18 0.87
CA GLN A 92 6.51 -4.49 2.10
C GLN A 92 7.62 -4.59 3.16
N VAL A 93 8.20 -5.79 3.35
CA VAL A 93 9.32 -5.99 4.28
C VAL A 93 10.54 -5.16 3.87
N LEU A 94 10.93 -5.18 2.60
CA LEU A 94 12.07 -4.42 2.09
C LEU A 94 11.89 -2.90 2.25
N GLN A 95 10.68 -2.39 2.02
CA GLN A 95 10.34 -0.98 2.22
C GLN A 95 10.38 -0.60 3.70
N TYR A 96 9.86 -1.45 4.60
CA TYR A 96 9.92 -1.21 6.05
C TYR A 96 11.35 -1.15 6.60
N LEU A 97 12.22 -2.00 6.05
CA LEU A 97 13.65 -2.01 6.35
C LEU A 97 14.37 -0.77 5.79
N GLY A 98 13.76 -0.04 4.85
CA GLY A 98 14.36 1.15 4.23
C GLY A 98 15.49 0.83 3.25
N ILE A 99 15.58 -0.40 2.74
CA ILE A 99 16.69 -0.84 1.88
C ILE A 99 16.34 -0.87 0.38
N CYS A 100 15.06 -0.88 0.03
CA CYS A 100 14.60 -0.85 -1.37
C CYS A 100 13.23 -0.17 -1.46
N THR A 101 13.01 0.65 -2.50
CA THR A 101 11.71 1.29 -2.74
C THR A 101 10.67 0.32 -3.30
N GLY A 102 11.08 -0.82 -3.85
CA GLY A 102 10.19 -1.85 -4.39
C GLY A 102 9.50 -1.49 -5.71
N ASP A 103 9.98 -0.45 -6.40
CA ASP A 103 9.41 0.03 -7.66
C ASP A 103 9.92 -0.83 -8.84
N MET A 104 9.02 -1.66 -9.38
CA MET A 104 9.36 -2.54 -10.50
C MET A 104 9.47 -1.79 -11.83
N GLU A 105 8.72 -0.71 -12.03
CA GLU A 105 8.76 0.07 -13.27
C GLU A 105 10.10 0.79 -13.43
N LYS A 106 10.66 1.26 -12.30
CA LYS A 106 12.02 1.82 -12.25
C LYS A 106 13.11 0.75 -12.17
N GLY A 107 12.75 -0.53 -12.09
CA GLY A 107 13.68 -1.66 -12.04
C GLY A 107 14.43 -1.79 -10.71
N HIS A 108 13.93 -1.20 -9.62
CA HIS A 108 14.46 -1.33 -8.26
C HIS A 108 14.12 -2.68 -7.64
N LEU A 109 13.08 -3.35 -8.15
CA LEU A 109 12.71 -4.71 -7.82
C LEU A 109 12.49 -5.49 -9.12
N ARG A 110 13.12 -6.66 -9.24
CA ARG A 110 13.01 -7.55 -10.41
C ARG A 110 12.62 -8.94 -9.95
N CYS A 111 11.96 -9.69 -10.82
CA CYS A 111 11.53 -11.05 -10.54
C CYS A 111 11.60 -11.87 -11.83
N ASP A 112 12.34 -12.96 -11.79
CA ASP A 112 12.25 -14.05 -12.75
C ASP A 112 11.50 -15.19 -12.08
N ALA A 113 10.50 -15.76 -12.77
CA ALA A 113 9.58 -16.72 -12.17
C ALA A 113 9.81 -18.12 -12.73
N ASN A 114 10.13 -19.07 -11.86
CA ASN A 114 10.34 -20.47 -12.24
C ASN A 114 9.06 -21.28 -12.01
N VAL A 115 8.62 -22.04 -13.01
CA VAL A 115 7.37 -22.80 -12.94
C VAL A 115 7.50 -24.18 -13.56
N SER A 116 6.89 -25.15 -12.88
CA SER A 116 6.68 -26.50 -13.40
C SER A 116 5.32 -27.00 -12.93
N VAL A 117 4.67 -27.84 -13.72
CA VAL A 117 3.43 -28.51 -13.32
C VAL A 117 3.65 -30.02 -13.17
N ARG A 118 2.89 -30.65 -12.28
CA ARG A 118 2.91 -32.10 -12.06
C ARG A 118 1.49 -32.65 -11.94
N ARG A 119 1.33 -33.94 -12.22
CA ARG A 119 0.04 -34.62 -12.02
C ARG A 119 -0.26 -34.76 -10.53
N LYS A 120 -1.55 -34.68 -10.18
CA LYS A 120 -2.01 -34.88 -8.80
C LYS A 120 -1.56 -36.26 -8.29
N GLY A 121 -0.97 -36.31 -7.10
CA GLY A 121 -0.43 -37.53 -6.49
C GLY A 121 1.05 -37.80 -6.78
N VAL A 122 1.68 -37.07 -7.71
CA VAL A 122 3.12 -37.14 -7.94
C VAL A 122 3.82 -36.14 -7.02
N SER A 123 4.87 -36.60 -6.31
CA SER A 123 5.68 -35.76 -5.42
C SER A 123 6.79 -35.01 -6.16
N GLU A 124 7.34 -35.61 -7.21
CA GLU A 124 8.40 -35.03 -8.03
C GLU A 124 7.89 -33.81 -8.81
N LEU A 125 8.73 -32.77 -8.89
CA LEU A 125 8.45 -31.58 -9.70
C LEU A 125 8.63 -31.89 -11.18
N GLY A 126 7.88 -31.18 -12.02
CA GLY A 126 7.98 -31.32 -13.48
C GLY A 126 9.20 -30.62 -14.05
N VAL A 127 9.30 -30.60 -15.38
CA VAL A 127 10.33 -29.82 -16.08
C VAL A 127 10.07 -28.33 -15.85
N ARG A 128 11.11 -27.61 -15.44
CA ARG A 128 11.06 -26.18 -15.12
C ARG A 128 11.17 -25.33 -16.38
N THR A 129 10.29 -24.35 -16.51
CA THR A 129 10.51 -23.19 -17.38
C THR A 129 10.74 -21.93 -16.54
N GLU A 130 11.57 -21.02 -17.04
CA GLU A 130 11.87 -19.75 -16.38
C GLU A 130 11.24 -18.62 -17.19
N VAL A 131 10.33 -17.86 -16.59
CA VAL A 131 9.64 -16.74 -17.22
C VAL A 131 10.32 -15.43 -16.82
N LYS A 132 10.84 -14.71 -17.80
CA LYS A 132 11.53 -13.42 -17.65
C LYS A 132 10.69 -12.26 -18.19
N ASN A 133 11.19 -11.03 -17.99
CA ASN A 133 10.58 -9.78 -18.42
C ASN A 133 9.23 -9.50 -17.72
N LEU A 134 9.21 -9.63 -16.39
CA LEU A 134 8.03 -9.41 -15.55
C LEU A 134 8.14 -8.07 -14.83
N ASN A 135 7.58 -7.01 -15.43
CA ASN A 135 7.73 -5.63 -14.93
C ASN A 135 6.69 -5.23 -13.86
N SER A 136 5.75 -6.10 -13.51
CA SER A 136 4.78 -5.86 -12.43
C SER A 136 4.35 -7.16 -11.77
N PHE A 137 3.90 -7.10 -10.50
CA PHE A 137 3.38 -8.27 -9.80
C PHE A 137 2.17 -8.89 -10.52
N LYS A 138 1.30 -8.05 -11.12
CA LYS A 138 0.18 -8.53 -11.93
C LYS A 138 0.64 -9.28 -13.18
N TYR A 139 1.77 -8.89 -13.76
CA TYR A 139 2.35 -9.61 -14.89
C TYR A 139 2.96 -10.94 -14.46
N VAL A 140 3.59 -11.02 -13.28
CA VAL A 140 4.04 -12.30 -12.71
C VAL A 140 2.86 -13.26 -12.57
N GLU A 141 1.76 -12.83 -11.96
CA GLU A 141 0.57 -13.66 -11.79
C GLU A 141 0.00 -14.16 -13.13
N LYS A 142 -0.21 -13.25 -14.08
CA LYS A 142 -0.75 -13.60 -15.40
C LYS A 142 0.17 -14.51 -16.20
N ALA A 143 1.47 -14.24 -16.19
CA ALA A 143 2.45 -15.03 -16.93
C ALA A 143 2.56 -16.44 -16.37
N LEU A 144 2.56 -16.59 -15.04
CA LEU A 144 2.51 -17.90 -14.38
C LEU A 144 1.23 -18.65 -14.70
N ALA A 145 0.07 -17.99 -14.65
CA ALA A 145 -1.20 -18.62 -15.01
C ALA A 145 -1.19 -19.15 -16.45
N TYR A 146 -0.73 -18.33 -17.40
CA TYR A 146 -0.60 -18.72 -18.80
C TYR A 146 0.35 -19.90 -18.98
N GLU A 147 1.53 -19.86 -18.36
CA GLU A 147 2.55 -20.91 -18.49
C GLU A 147 2.10 -22.23 -17.86
N ILE A 148 1.37 -22.19 -16.74
CA ILE A 148 0.74 -23.37 -16.12
C ILE A 148 -0.24 -24.02 -17.09
N GLU A 149 -1.12 -23.23 -17.72
CA GLU A 149 -2.08 -23.74 -18.72
C GLU A 149 -1.38 -24.34 -19.93
N ARG A 150 -0.31 -23.68 -20.43
CA ARG A 150 0.49 -24.17 -21.55
C ARG A 150 1.14 -25.51 -21.23
N GLN A 151 1.85 -25.62 -20.10
CA GLN A 151 2.48 -26.87 -19.68
C GLN A 151 1.44 -27.98 -19.47
N ALA A 152 0.30 -27.66 -18.86
CA ALA A 152 -0.78 -28.61 -18.67
C ALA A 152 -1.37 -29.10 -20.00
N ALA A 153 -1.52 -28.23 -20.99
CA ALA A 153 -1.98 -28.60 -22.33
C ALA A 153 -1.00 -29.53 -23.05
N LEU A 154 0.31 -29.26 -22.98
CA LEU A 154 1.35 -30.13 -23.53
C LEU A 154 1.33 -31.52 -22.89
N ILE A 155 1.28 -31.59 -21.56
CA ILE A 155 1.27 -32.88 -20.85
C ILE A 155 -0.02 -33.67 -21.15
N LYS A 156 -1.15 -32.98 -21.34
CA LYS A 156 -2.43 -33.62 -21.73
C LYS A 156 -2.42 -34.12 -23.18
N SER A 157 -1.72 -33.45 -24.09
CA SER A 157 -1.57 -33.89 -25.49
C SER A 157 -0.49 -34.96 -25.68
N GLY A 158 0.18 -35.38 -24.61
CA GLY A 158 1.27 -36.37 -24.65
C GLY A 158 2.62 -35.79 -25.10
N GLN A 159 2.74 -34.46 -25.17
CA GLN A 159 3.99 -33.77 -25.45
C GLN A 159 4.79 -33.53 -24.16
N ALA A 160 6.11 -33.44 -24.30
CA ALA A 160 7.00 -33.10 -23.20
C ALA A 160 7.12 -31.58 -23.04
N VAL A 161 7.26 -31.12 -21.81
CA VAL A 161 7.71 -29.76 -21.52
C VAL A 161 9.23 -29.75 -21.63
N GLU A 162 9.79 -28.84 -22.42
CA GLU A 162 11.23 -28.64 -22.53
C GLU A 162 11.68 -27.56 -21.54
N GLN A 163 12.87 -27.71 -20.98
CA GLN A 163 13.47 -26.67 -20.15
C GLN A 163 13.91 -25.52 -21.05
N CYS A 164 13.29 -24.36 -20.87
CA CYS A 164 13.62 -23.17 -21.65
C CYS A 164 13.31 -21.89 -20.86
N THR A 165 13.98 -20.82 -21.30
CA THR A 165 13.68 -19.46 -20.89
C THR A 165 12.55 -18.92 -21.75
N MET A 166 11.54 -18.40 -21.10
CA MET A 166 10.35 -17.82 -21.70
C MET A 166 10.32 -16.31 -21.43
N LEU A 167 9.67 -15.56 -22.32
CA LEU A 167 9.49 -14.13 -22.19
C LEU A 167 8.00 -13.79 -22.12
N TRP A 168 7.63 -12.99 -21.12
CA TRP A 168 6.30 -12.42 -21.07
C TRP A 168 6.14 -11.30 -22.10
N ASN A 169 5.14 -11.43 -22.97
CA ASN A 169 4.75 -10.44 -23.96
C ASN A 169 3.53 -9.66 -23.46
N GLU A 170 3.76 -8.48 -22.90
CA GLU A 170 2.72 -7.63 -22.31
C GLU A 170 1.63 -7.24 -23.33
N LYS A 171 1.98 -6.99 -24.60
CA LYS A 171 1.01 -6.58 -25.63
C LYS A 171 0.09 -7.71 -26.03
N LYS A 172 0.63 -8.92 -26.15
CA LYS A 172 -0.15 -10.11 -26.53
C LYS A 172 -0.79 -10.82 -25.33
N GLN A 173 -0.35 -10.51 -24.11
CA GLN A 173 -0.69 -11.24 -22.88
C GLN A 173 -0.37 -12.74 -23.01
N THR A 174 0.79 -13.07 -23.59
CA THR A 174 1.24 -14.45 -23.82
C THR A 174 2.67 -14.65 -23.34
N VAL A 175 3.03 -15.90 -23.04
CA VAL A 175 4.40 -16.32 -22.76
C VAL A 175 4.98 -16.96 -24.03
N GLU A 176 6.07 -16.41 -24.55
CA GLU A 176 6.71 -16.84 -25.80
C GLU A 176 8.12 -17.40 -25.48
N PRO A 177 8.56 -18.50 -26.12
CA PRO A 177 9.90 -19.02 -25.88
C PRO A 177 10.95 -18.03 -26.39
N MET A 178 12.00 -17.82 -25.59
CA MET A 178 13.21 -17.16 -26.08
C MET A 178 13.87 -18.10 -27.09
N ARG A 179 14.43 -17.54 -28.17
CA ARG A 179 15.04 -18.32 -29.26
C ARG A 179 16.01 -19.35 -28.66
N THR A 180 15.85 -20.62 -28.99
CA THR A 180 16.57 -21.81 -28.46
C THR A 180 18.06 -21.82 -28.81
N LYS A 181 18.79 -20.82 -28.33
CA LYS A 181 20.24 -20.83 -28.25
C LYS A 181 20.59 -20.45 -26.84
N GLU A 182 20.68 -21.44 -25.97
CA GLU A 182 21.62 -21.43 -24.83
C GLU A 182 21.46 -22.76 -24.10
N ALA A 183 22.54 -23.55 -24.13
CA ALA A 183 22.76 -24.64 -23.20
C ALA A 183 22.81 -24.08 -21.78
N CYS A 184 22.78 -24.94 -20.76
CA CYS A 184 23.13 -24.54 -19.39
C CYS A 184 24.47 -23.78 -19.45
N GLU A 185 24.45 -22.45 -19.27
CA GLU A 185 25.65 -21.64 -19.42
C GLU A 185 26.63 -22.04 -18.32
N ASP A 186 27.81 -22.52 -18.72
CA ASP A 186 28.90 -22.77 -17.78
C ASP A 186 29.50 -21.43 -17.37
N TYR A 187 28.92 -20.84 -16.33
CA TYR A 187 29.38 -19.58 -15.73
C TYR A 187 30.77 -19.67 -15.10
N ARG A 188 31.35 -20.88 -14.96
CA ARG A 188 32.70 -21.12 -14.43
C ARG A 188 32.96 -20.40 -13.11
N TYR A 189 32.05 -20.52 -12.13
CA TYR A 189 32.21 -19.88 -10.82
C TYR A 189 33.56 -20.21 -10.17
N PHE A 190 34.25 -19.19 -9.68
CA PHE A 190 35.47 -19.30 -8.89
C PHE A 190 35.48 -18.24 -7.77
N PRO A 191 36.23 -18.45 -6.67
CA PRO A 191 36.37 -17.43 -5.63
C PRO A 191 37.06 -16.18 -6.16
N GLU A 192 36.49 -15.00 -5.93
CA GLU A 192 37.06 -13.72 -6.32
C GLU A 192 38.40 -13.46 -5.59
N PRO A 193 39.56 -13.50 -6.26
CA PRO A 193 40.85 -13.32 -5.61
C PRO A 193 41.10 -11.90 -5.09
N ASP A 194 40.42 -10.89 -5.65
CA ASP A 194 40.64 -9.49 -5.27
C ASP A 194 39.90 -9.11 -3.97
N LEU A 195 38.95 -9.95 -3.52
CA LEU A 195 38.18 -9.71 -2.30
C LEU A 195 38.55 -10.74 -1.21
N PRO A 196 39.03 -10.29 -0.04
CA PRO A 196 39.24 -11.20 1.07
C PRO A 196 37.89 -11.75 1.57
N PRO A 197 37.86 -12.96 2.17
CA PRO A 197 36.65 -13.52 2.74
C PRO A 197 36.01 -12.58 3.77
N LEU A 198 34.71 -12.29 3.61
CA LEU A 198 33.93 -11.50 4.55
C LEU A 198 33.56 -12.35 5.78
N VAL A 199 34.04 -11.96 6.95
CA VAL A 199 33.69 -12.59 8.23
C VAL A 199 32.79 -11.64 9.02
N VAL A 200 31.54 -12.03 9.20
CA VAL A 200 30.55 -11.27 9.99
C VAL A 200 30.50 -11.85 11.40
N SER A 201 30.86 -11.05 12.40
CA SER A 201 30.85 -11.50 13.81
C SER A 201 29.43 -11.53 14.40
N ASP A 202 29.19 -12.41 15.38
CA ASP A 202 27.92 -12.46 16.11
C ASP A 202 27.56 -11.13 16.76
N ALA A 203 28.56 -10.43 17.31
CA ALA A 203 28.37 -9.09 17.89
C ALA A 203 27.87 -8.07 16.86
N HIS A 204 28.36 -8.14 15.62
CA HIS A 204 27.87 -7.29 14.53
C HIS A 204 26.43 -7.66 14.15
N ILE A 205 26.10 -8.95 14.08
CA ILE A 205 24.74 -9.43 13.82
C ILE A 205 23.77 -8.95 14.91
N ASP A 206 24.14 -9.07 16.18
CA ASP A 206 23.32 -8.63 17.31
C ASP A 206 23.11 -7.11 17.32
N HIS A 207 24.16 -6.36 17.00
CA HIS A 207 24.07 -4.91 16.83
C HIS A 207 23.07 -4.54 15.72
N LEU A 208 23.20 -5.14 14.53
CA LEU A 208 22.27 -4.91 13.42
C LEU A 208 20.84 -5.31 13.80
N ARG A 209 20.66 -6.46 14.49
CA ARG A 209 19.35 -6.94 14.93
C ARG A 209 18.67 -5.95 15.88
N SER A 210 19.42 -5.30 16.77
CA SER A 210 18.89 -4.29 17.69
C SER A 210 18.42 -3.01 17.00
N GLY A 211 18.97 -2.70 15.81
CA GLY A 211 18.59 -1.53 15.01
C GLY A 211 17.46 -1.81 14.01
N LEU A 212 16.98 -3.05 13.90
CA LEU A 212 15.88 -3.37 12.98
C LEU A 212 14.57 -2.70 13.44
N PRO A 213 13.82 -2.08 12.52
CA PRO A 213 12.51 -1.56 12.85
C PRO A 213 11.51 -2.69 13.11
N GLU A 214 10.40 -2.35 13.75
CA GLU A 214 9.27 -3.25 13.87
C GLU A 214 8.72 -3.59 12.47
N LEU A 215 8.78 -4.86 12.10
CA LEU A 215 8.33 -5.34 10.79
C LEU A 215 6.79 -5.30 10.67
N PRO A 216 6.23 -5.22 9.44
CA PRO A 216 4.80 -4.98 9.24
C PRO A 216 3.89 -5.96 9.98
N LYS A 217 4.25 -7.26 10.00
CA LYS A 217 3.45 -8.30 10.67
C LYS A 217 3.41 -8.09 12.19
N ALA A 218 4.56 -7.79 12.80
CA ALA A 218 4.64 -7.54 14.24
C ALA A 218 3.83 -6.29 14.60
N ARG A 219 3.99 -5.23 13.80
CA ARG A 219 3.26 -3.97 13.97
C ARG A 219 1.75 -4.14 13.82
N PHE A 220 1.30 -4.87 12.80
CA PHE A 220 -0.10 -5.23 12.61
C PHE A 220 -0.66 -5.94 13.86
N ALA A 221 0.03 -6.98 14.34
CA ALA A 221 -0.42 -7.73 15.51
C ALA A 221 -0.49 -6.85 16.78
N ARG A 222 0.46 -5.92 16.94
CA ARG A 222 0.44 -4.95 18.05
C ARG A 222 -0.72 -3.97 17.92
N PHE A 223 -0.99 -3.45 16.72
CA PHE A 223 -2.12 -2.53 16.48
C PHE A 223 -3.47 -3.18 16.78
N VAL A 224 -3.63 -4.47 16.46
CA VAL A 224 -4.84 -5.25 16.81
C VAL A 224 -5.05 -5.25 18.32
N GLN A 225 -3.99 -5.47 19.09
CA GLN A 225 -4.06 -5.53 20.55
C GLN A 225 -4.26 -4.14 21.20
N GLN A 226 -3.67 -3.10 20.60
CA GLN A 226 -3.58 -1.77 21.22
C GLN A 226 -4.75 -0.83 20.86
N TYR A 227 -5.26 -0.89 19.64
CA TYR A 227 -6.13 0.16 19.09
C TYR A 227 -7.58 -0.28 18.84
N ASN A 228 -7.93 -1.56 19.05
CA ASN A 228 -9.30 -2.09 18.84
C ASN A 228 -9.92 -1.68 17.48
N LEU A 229 -9.10 -1.72 16.43
CA LEU A 229 -9.49 -1.43 15.05
C LEU A 229 -9.78 -2.72 14.28
N SER A 230 -10.44 -2.60 13.13
CA SER A 230 -10.67 -3.75 12.26
C SER A 230 -9.36 -4.23 11.60
N ASP A 231 -9.27 -5.53 11.28
CA ASP A 231 -8.13 -6.10 10.53
C ASP A 231 -7.87 -5.31 9.22
N TYR A 232 -8.94 -4.82 8.59
CA TYR A 232 -8.88 -4.03 7.35
C TYR A 232 -8.22 -2.67 7.57
N ASP A 233 -8.68 -1.90 8.55
CA ASP A 233 -8.14 -0.56 8.83
C ASP A 233 -6.67 -0.63 9.26
N ILE A 234 -6.32 -1.63 10.08
CA ILE A 234 -4.94 -1.86 10.49
C ILE A 234 -4.07 -2.25 9.30
N GLY A 235 -4.60 -3.07 8.39
CA GLY A 235 -3.91 -3.44 7.15
C GLY A 235 -3.52 -2.23 6.31
N ILE A 236 -4.42 -1.24 6.22
CA ILE A 236 -4.15 0.03 5.53
C ILE A 236 -3.12 0.87 6.32
N LEU A 237 -3.35 1.09 7.61
CA LEU A 237 -2.47 1.92 8.44
C LEU A 237 -1.04 1.37 8.53
N THR A 238 -0.89 0.05 8.43
CA THR A 238 0.41 -0.64 8.45
C THR A 238 0.92 -1.01 7.05
N GLU A 239 0.32 -0.48 5.99
CA GLU A 239 0.77 -0.73 4.62
C GLU A 239 2.23 -0.28 4.42
N SER A 240 2.55 0.94 4.87
CA SER A 240 3.91 1.50 4.86
C SER A 240 4.35 1.91 6.26
N ARG A 241 5.66 1.87 6.51
CA ARG A 241 6.23 2.27 7.80
C ARG A 241 5.96 3.75 8.12
N PRO A 242 6.19 4.71 7.19
CA PRO A 242 5.89 6.12 7.45
C PRO A 242 4.42 6.38 7.82
N LEU A 243 3.47 5.70 7.18
CA LEU A 243 2.05 5.86 7.50
C LEU A 243 1.71 5.34 8.89
N ALA A 244 2.28 4.20 9.26
CA ALA A 244 2.11 3.63 10.59
C ALA A 244 2.79 4.51 11.67
N ASP A 245 3.99 5.04 11.39
CA ASP A 245 4.70 5.99 12.26
C ASP A 245 3.85 7.26 12.48
N TYR A 246 3.24 7.78 11.42
CA TYR A 246 2.34 8.92 11.48
C TYR A 246 1.11 8.65 12.35
N PHE A 247 0.45 7.49 12.18
CA PHE A 247 -0.71 7.12 12.97
C PHE A 247 -0.39 7.05 14.47
N GLU A 248 0.71 6.41 14.85
CA GLU A 248 1.10 6.34 16.25
C GLU A 248 1.45 7.70 16.83
N ALA A 249 2.08 8.57 16.04
CA ALA A 249 2.35 9.94 16.46
C ALA A 249 1.05 10.75 16.67
N VAL A 250 0.01 10.53 15.86
CA VAL A 250 -1.32 11.12 16.08
C VAL A 250 -1.92 10.62 17.41
N MET A 251 -1.77 9.33 17.69
CA MET A 251 -2.29 8.71 18.92
C MET A 251 -1.62 9.21 20.21
N LEU A 252 -0.44 9.85 20.12
CA LEU A 252 0.17 10.52 21.27
C LEU A 252 -0.60 11.77 21.72
N GLY A 253 -1.27 12.45 20.78
CA GLY A 253 -2.05 13.67 21.03
C GLY A 253 -3.57 13.46 21.03
N TYR A 254 -4.06 12.29 20.64
CA TYR A 254 -5.48 11.99 20.50
C TYR A 254 -5.79 10.54 20.89
N SER A 255 -6.80 10.32 21.75
CA SER A 255 -7.01 9.01 22.38
C SER A 255 -7.98 8.08 21.64
N ASP A 256 -8.86 8.59 20.77
CA ASP A 256 -9.84 7.75 20.06
C ASP A 256 -9.24 7.20 18.75
N SER A 257 -8.73 5.97 18.83
CA SER A 257 -8.12 5.28 17.71
C SER A 257 -9.04 5.13 16.50
N LYS A 258 -10.33 4.91 16.72
CA LYS A 258 -11.30 4.68 15.64
C LYS A 258 -11.51 5.95 14.83
N THR A 259 -11.67 7.08 15.51
CA THR A 259 -11.83 8.37 14.86
C THR A 259 -10.54 8.78 14.13
N ALA A 260 -9.37 8.60 14.75
CA ALA A 260 -8.09 8.88 14.09
C ALA A 260 -7.87 8.02 12.84
N ALA A 261 -8.12 6.71 12.93
CA ALA A 261 -8.00 5.78 11.80
C ALA A 261 -8.93 6.19 10.64
N ASN A 262 -10.20 6.49 10.94
CA ASN A 262 -11.16 6.93 9.93
C ASN A 262 -10.74 8.23 9.24
N TRP A 263 -10.21 9.19 9.98
CA TRP A 263 -9.71 10.44 9.41
C TRP A 263 -8.50 10.24 8.53
N MET A 264 -7.54 9.42 8.98
CA MET A 264 -6.37 9.10 8.18
C MET A 264 -6.75 8.36 6.90
N ILE A 265 -7.60 7.35 7.00
CA ILE A 265 -7.98 6.51 5.85
C ILE A 265 -8.84 7.28 4.84
N ASN A 266 -9.82 8.06 5.29
CA ASN A 266 -10.81 8.66 4.41
C ASN A 266 -10.44 10.07 3.92
N GLU A 267 -9.74 10.86 4.75
CA GLU A 267 -9.44 12.26 4.43
C GLU A 267 -7.95 12.44 4.08
N LEU A 268 -7.04 11.94 4.93
CA LEU A 268 -5.60 12.11 4.71
C LEU A 268 -5.12 11.32 3.48
N LEU A 269 -5.37 10.01 3.42
CA LEU A 269 -4.92 9.18 2.30
C LEU A 269 -5.55 9.61 0.98
N LYS A 270 -6.78 10.12 1.02
CA LYS A 270 -7.44 10.71 -0.15
C LYS A 270 -6.63 11.89 -0.70
N VAL A 271 -6.20 12.81 0.16
CA VAL A 271 -5.38 13.96 -0.25
C VAL A 271 -4.01 13.52 -0.78
N LEU A 272 -3.35 12.55 -0.13
CA LEU A 272 -2.07 12.01 -0.61
C LEU A 272 -2.20 11.42 -2.01
N ASN A 273 -3.25 10.63 -2.25
CA ASN A 273 -3.52 10.03 -3.55
C ASN A 273 -3.87 11.08 -4.62
N GLU A 274 -4.72 12.06 -4.31
CA GLU A 274 -5.09 13.13 -5.24
C GLU A 274 -3.89 13.99 -5.66
N ARG A 275 -2.91 14.16 -4.76
CA ARG A 275 -1.69 14.93 -5.03
C ARG A 275 -0.50 14.07 -5.47
N ASN A 276 -0.66 12.75 -5.50
CA ASN A 276 0.41 11.78 -5.74
C ASN A 276 1.65 12.04 -4.86
N MET A 277 1.42 12.22 -3.56
CA MET A 277 2.45 12.52 -2.56
C MET A 277 2.56 11.41 -1.52
N GLU A 278 3.78 11.21 -1.02
CA GLU A 278 4.04 10.33 0.11
C GLU A 278 3.80 11.07 1.44
N ILE A 279 3.46 10.32 2.49
CA ILE A 279 3.20 10.87 3.83
C ILE A 279 4.40 11.64 4.40
N ASP A 280 5.63 11.23 4.09
CA ASP A 280 6.86 11.91 4.52
C ASP A 280 7.01 13.32 3.92
N SER A 281 6.30 13.59 2.82
CA SER A 281 6.26 14.90 2.16
C SER A 281 4.98 15.69 2.49
N PHE A 282 4.14 15.16 3.39
CA PHE A 282 2.89 15.80 3.78
C PHE A 282 3.15 16.96 4.74
N ASN A 283 2.51 18.09 4.49
CA ASN A 283 2.72 19.31 5.26
C ASN A 283 1.95 19.36 6.58
N ILE A 284 0.97 18.48 6.78
CA ILE A 284 0.27 18.36 8.05
C ILE A 284 1.06 17.42 8.93
N THR A 285 1.49 17.91 10.08
CA THR A 285 2.19 17.08 11.06
C THR A 285 1.18 16.24 11.86
N PRO A 286 1.61 15.11 12.46
CA PRO A 286 0.74 14.31 13.34
C PRO A 286 0.06 15.14 14.43
N VAL A 287 0.79 16.07 15.05
CA VAL A 287 0.28 16.97 16.11
C VAL A 287 -0.85 17.84 15.57
N MET A 288 -0.68 18.47 14.40
CA MET A 288 -1.72 19.30 13.80
C MET A 288 -3.01 18.51 13.51
N LEU A 289 -2.88 17.24 13.11
CA LEU A 289 -4.05 16.38 12.93
C LEU A 289 -4.68 16.04 14.29
N SER A 290 -3.90 15.67 15.31
CA SER A 290 -4.40 15.43 16.66
C SER A 290 -5.18 16.63 17.21
N ASP A 291 -4.66 17.84 17.03
CA ASP A 291 -5.32 19.08 17.47
C ASP A 291 -6.67 19.29 16.78
N LEU A 292 -6.72 19.09 15.46
CA LEU A 292 -7.99 19.12 14.72
C LEU A 292 -8.99 18.09 15.25
N LEU A 293 -8.55 16.87 15.54
CA LEU A 293 -9.42 15.82 16.08
C LEU A 293 -9.92 16.14 17.50
N ASN A 294 -9.07 16.76 18.33
CA ASN A 294 -9.47 17.22 19.67
C ASN A 294 -10.55 18.30 19.59
N LEU A 295 -10.48 19.23 18.63
CA LEU A 295 -11.52 20.26 18.42
C LEU A 295 -12.87 19.67 18.00
N ILE A 296 -12.85 18.57 17.24
CA ILE A 296 -14.06 17.81 16.92
C ILE A 296 -14.62 17.14 18.18
N GLN A 297 -13.74 16.50 18.95
CA GLN A 297 -14.13 15.76 20.17
C GLN A 297 -14.67 16.69 21.27
N SER A 298 -14.13 17.91 21.39
CA SER A 298 -14.64 18.92 22.33
C SER A 298 -15.97 19.53 21.90
N GLY A 299 -16.38 19.34 20.63
CA GLY A 299 -17.58 19.94 20.06
C GLY A 299 -17.43 21.42 19.68
N GLU A 300 -16.20 21.94 19.64
CA GLU A 300 -15.92 23.30 19.18
C GLU A 300 -16.16 23.47 17.69
N ILE A 301 -15.94 22.40 16.91
CA ILE A 301 -16.27 22.34 15.49
C ILE A 301 -17.04 21.07 15.15
N SER A 302 -17.96 21.19 14.19
CA SER A 302 -18.63 20.04 13.62
C SER A 302 -17.69 19.27 12.69
N GLY A 303 -17.93 17.98 12.49
CA GLY A 303 -17.15 17.17 11.54
C GLY A 303 -17.18 17.71 10.11
N LYS A 304 -18.23 18.46 9.73
CA LYS A 304 -18.30 19.14 8.43
C LYS A 304 -17.31 20.30 8.36
N ILE A 305 -17.31 21.17 9.37
CA ILE A 305 -16.36 22.30 9.47
C ILE A 305 -14.93 21.76 9.52
N ALA A 306 -14.68 20.69 10.25
CA ALA A 306 -13.36 20.09 10.34
C ALA A 306 -12.80 19.66 8.98
N LYS A 307 -13.63 19.18 8.05
CA LYS A 307 -13.18 18.83 6.68
C LYS A 307 -12.79 20.07 5.89
N ASP A 308 -13.55 21.16 6.03
CA ASP A 308 -13.24 22.44 5.39
C ASP A 308 -11.95 23.03 5.96
N VAL A 309 -11.76 22.98 7.29
CA VAL A 309 -10.53 23.39 7.97
C VAL A 309 -9.36 22.52 7.51
N PHE A 310 -9.49 21.19 7.49
CA PHE A 310 -8.45 20.28 7.03
C PHE A 310 -8.01 20.59 5.59
N ALA A 311 -8.96 20.79 4.67
CA ALA A 311 -8.65 21.16 3.29
C ALA A 311 -7.82 22.45 3.20
N GLN A 312 -8.10 23.43 4.07
CA GLN A 312 -7.31 24.66 4.15
C GLN A 312 -5.96 24.47 4.82
N MET A 313 -5.86 23.63 5.87
CA MET A 313 -4.58 23.26 6.47
C MET A 313 -3.66 22.68 5.39
N VAL A 314 -4.19 21.79 4.56
CA VAL A 314 -3.43 21.12 3.49
C VAL A 314 -2.93 22.13 2.44
N VAL A 315 -3.64 23.23 2.19
CA VAL A 315 -3.21 24.28 1.24
C VAL A 315 -2.23 25.25 1.87
N THR A 316 -2.48 25.67 3.11
CA THR A 316 -1.76 26.78 3.75
C THR A 316 -0.60 26.34 4.64
N GLY A 317 -0.63 25.11 5.13
CA GLY A 317 0.27 24.61 6.18
C GLY A 317 -0.02 25.18 7.57
N LYS A 318 -1.10 25.96 7.74
CA LYS A 318 -1.51 26.51 9.05
C LYS A 318 -2.18 25.46 9.91
N SER A 319 -2.16 25.68 11.23
CA SER A 319 -2.88 24.86 12.21
C SER A 319 -4.41 25.08 12.14
N ALA A 320 -5.16 24.14 12.70
CA ALA A 320 -6.62 24.24 12.78
C ALA A 320 -7.06 25.49 13.58
N GLU A 321 -6.40 25.77 14.70
CA GLU A 321 -6.68 26.94 15.54
C GLU A 321 -6.47 28.27 14.80
N GLU A 322 -5.37 28.40 14.06
CA GLU A 322 -5.09 29.60 13.27
C GLU A 322 -6.17 29.84 12.21
N ILE A 323 -6.59 28.78 11.51
CA ILE A 323 -7.63 28.85 10.49
C ILE A 323 -8.98 29.21 11.10
N MET A 324 -9.34 28.60 12.23
CA MET A 324 -10.57 28.91 12.95
C MET A 324 -10.61 30.38 13.40
N LYS A 325 -9.49 30.91 13.90
CA LYS A 325 -9.38 32.30 14.31
C LYS A 325 -9.50 33.27 13.13
N ASP A 326 -8.86 32.96 12.02
CA ASP A 326 -8.89 33.78 10.80
C ASP A 326 -10.31 33.83 10.19
N GLN A 327 -11.12 32.79 10.37
CA GLN A 327 -12.43 32.64 9.72
C GLN A 327 -13.64 32.71 10.66
N GLN A 328 -13.42 32.89 11.96
CA GLN A 328 -14.47 32.90 13.00
C GLN A 328 -15.36 31.64 12.93
N LEU A 329 -14.75 30.48 12.67
CA LEU A 329 -15.45 29.20 12.53
C LEU A 329 -15.61 28.55 13.90
N SER A 330 -16.59 28.97 14.70
CA SER A 330 -16.96 28.33 15.96
C SER A 330 -18.37 27.75 15.88
N GLN A 331 -18.59 26.57 16.45
CA GLN A 331 -19.92 25.96 16.50
C GLN A 331 -20.89 26.80 17.36
N ILE A 332 -22.06 27.13 16.81
CA ILE A 332 -23.16 27.76 17.53
C ILE A 332 -23.88 26.66 18.31
N THR A 333 -23.76 26.71 19.63
CA THR A 333 -24.43 25.78 20.57
C THR A 333 -25.54 26.45 21.39
N ASP A 334 -25.78 27.75 21.17
CA ASP A 334 -26.82 28.49 21.87
C ASP A 334 -28.20 28.14 21.32
N TYR A 335 -29.09 27.70 22.22
CA TYR A 335 -30.43 27.24 21.87
C TYR A 335 -31.25 28.34 21.21
N ASP A 336 -31.24 29.54 21.79
CA ASP A 336 -32.06 30.66 21.33
C ASP A 336 -31.63 31.13 19.95
N THR A 337 -30.31 31.22 19.71
CA THR A 337 -29.75 31.56 18.40
C THR A 337 -30.16 30.54 17.33
N ILE A 338 -30.07 29.24 17.63
CA ILE A 338 -30.49 28.19 16.67
C ILE A 338 -32.01 28.25 16.43
N ALA A 339 -32.80 28.46 17.49
CA ALA A 339 -34.26 28.55 17.39
C ALA A 339 -34.71 29.70 16.50
N VAL A 340 -34.06 30.88 16.59
CA VAL A 340 -34.33 32.03 15.72
C VAL A 340 -34.05 31.68 14.26
N VAL A 341 -32.92 31.06 13.95
CA VAL A 341 -32.59 30.67 12.56
C VAL A 341 -33.58 29.64 12.03
N ILE A 342 -34.02 28.69 12.86
CA ILE A 342 -35.05 27.72 12.48
C ILE A 342 -36.38 28.42 12.18
N ASP A 343 -36.81 29.37 13.01
CA ASP A 343 -38.04 30.13 12.78
C ASP A 343 -37.98 30.92 11.47
N GLU A 344 -36.84 31.50 11.14
CA GLU A 344 -36.65 32.16 9.85
C GLU A 344 -36.74 31.18 8.68
N VAL A 345 -36.08 30.02 8.77
CA VAL A 345 -36.13 28.99 7.70
C VAL A 345 -37.56 28.48 7.51
N LEU A 346 -38.28 28.19 8.59
CA LEU A 346 -39.69 27.75 8.53
C LEU A 346 -40.61 28.87 8.01
N GLY A 347 -40.30 30.12 8.32
CA GLY A 347 -41.03 31.29 7.84
C GLY A 347 -40.80 31.61 6.37
N GLU A 348 -39.61 31.34 5.84
CA GLU A 348 -39.26 31.49 4.41
C GLU A 348 -39.85 30.36 3.56
N GLU A 349 -39.98 29.16 4.12
CA GLU A 349 -40.33 27.93 3.41
C GLU A 349 -41.75 27.41 3.76
N LYS A 350 -42.72 28.31 3.90
CA LYS A 350 -44.10 27.99 4.36
C LYS A 350 -44.78 26.87 3.56
N GLU A 351 -44.60 26.84 2.25
CA GLU A 351 -45.18 25.80 1.39
C GLU A 351 -44.62 24.41 1.73
N ASN A 352 -43.31 24.33 2.01
CA ASN A 352 -42.68 23.08 2.43
C ASN A 352 -43.08 22.70 3.85
N VAL A 353 -43.37 23.66 4.73
CA VAL A 353 -43.93 23.38 6.05
C VAL A 353 -45.30 22.72 5.90
N GLU A 354 -46.24 23.30 5.15
CA GLU A 354 -47.56 22.70 4.90
C GLU A 354 -47.47 21.28 4.28
N ARG A 355 -46.51 21.06 3.38
CA ARG A 355 -46.23 19.74 2.80
C ARG A 355 -45.69 18.75 3.82
N PHE A 356 -44.88 19.19 4.78
CA PHE A 356 -44.43 18.35 5.89
C PHE A 356 -45.62 18.01 6.83
N MET A 357 -46.49 18.99 7.11
CA MET A 357 -47.68 18.81 7.95
C MET A 357 -48.68 17.81 7.36
N SER A 358 -48.78 17.76 6.03
CA SER A 358 -49.60 16.79 5.29
C SER A 358 -48.98 15.38 5.16
N GLY A 359 -47.87 15.11 5.86
CA GLY A 359 -47.30 13.76 6.02
C GLY A 359 -46.05 13.46 5.18
N LYS A 360 -45.44 14.45 4.50
CA LYS A 360 -44.17 14.25 3.78
C LYS A 360 -42.97 14.41 4.72
N GLU A 361 -42.70 13.39 5.54
CA GLU A 361 -41.64 13.39 6.55
C GLU A 361 -40.22 13.57 5.99
N GLN A 362 -39.99 13.21 4.72
CA GLN A 362 -38.70 13.41 4.02
C GLN A 362 -38.25 14.89 3.95
N LEU A 363 -39.15 15.84 4.17
CA LEU A 363 -38.81 17.27 4.22
C LEU A 363 -38.06 17.66 5.50
N PHE A 364 -38.01 16.80 6.52
CA PHE A 364 -37.24 17.05 7.73
C PHE A 364 -35.75 17.23 7.42
N ASP A 365 -35.14 16.32 6.67
CA ASP A 365 -33.74 16.40 6.26
C ASP A 365 -33.45 17.62 5.38
N TYR A 366 -34.45 18.04 4.58
CA TYR A 366 -34.37 19.27 3.79
C TYR A 366 -34.25 20.51 4.69
N PHE A 367 -35.09 20.62 5.72
CA PHE A 367 -35.04 21.75 6.66
C PHE A 367 -33.74 21.78 7.46
N ILE A 368 -33.21 20.62 7.89
CA ILE A 368 -31.86 20.54 8.48
C ILE A 368 -30.84 21.11 7.50
N GLY A 369 -30.89 20.71 6.23
CA GLY A 369 -30.02 21.22 5.18
C GLY A 369 -30.07 22.74 5.04
N GLN A 370 -31.26 23.34 5.11
CA GLN A 370 -31.44 24.80 5.01
C GLN A 370 -30.92 25.54 6.25
N VAL A 371 -31.20 25.04 7.45
CA VAL A 371 -30.66 25.62 8.70
C VAL A 371 -29.14 25.56 8.72
N MET A 372 -28.56 24.41 8.32
CA MET A 372 -27.11 24.26 8.19
C MET A 372 -26.55 25.17 7.10
N LYS A 373 -27.26 25.41 6.00
CA LYS A 373 -26.82 26.36 4.96
C LYS A 373 -26.80 27.81 5.47
N LYS A 374 -27.85 28.23 6.18
CA LYS A 374 -28.01 29.59 6.70
C LYS A 374 -27.00 29.91 7.80
N THR A 375 -26.67 28.92 8.63
CA THR A 375 -25.61 29.01 9.65
C THR A 375 -24.21 28.68 9.12
N LYS A 376 -24.03 28.50 7.80
CA LYS A 376 -22.75 28.11 7.17
C LYS A 376 -22.12 26.84 7.80
N GLY A 377 -22.96 25.94 8.31
CA GLY A 377 -22.54 24.69 8.95
C GLY A 377 -22.11 24.84 10.41
N MET A 378 -22.25 26.04 11.00
CA MET A 378 -21.85 26.32 12.37
C MET A 378 -22.87 25.87 13.41
N ALA A 379 -24.15 25.69 13.06
CA ALA A 379 -25.11 25.20 14.05
C ALA A 379 -24.82 23.75 14.48
N ASN A 380 -24.94 23.47 15.77
CA ASN A 380 -24.79 22.11 16.30
C ASN A 380 -25.86 21.17 15.68
N PRO A 381 -25.46 20.11 14.94
CA PRO A 381 -26.43 19.25 14.25
C PRO A 381 -27.43 18.55 15.17
N GLU A 382 -27.02 18.14 16.37
CA GLU A 382 -27.90 17.47 17.34
C GLU A 382 -28.95 18.45 17.89
N LEU A 383 -28.53 19.68 18.22
CA LEU A 383 -29.45 20.73 18.68
C LEU A 383 -30.40 21.17 17.56
N VAL A 384 -29.91 21.31 16.33
CA VAL A 384 -30.77 21.62 15.17
C VAL A 384 -31.83 20.54 15.00
N ASN A 385 -31.44 19.27 15.01
CA ASN A 385 -32.39 18.14 14.93
C ASN A 385 -33.46 18.24 16.02
N LYS A 386 -33.03 18.43 17.27
CA LYS A 386 -33.94 18.49 18.43
C LYS A 386 -34.91 19.67 18.34
N ILE A 387 -34.41 20.88 18.14
CA ILE A 387 -35.22 22.12 18.12
C ILE A 387 -36.17 22.12 16.93
N LEU A 388 -35.70 21.69 15.76
CA LEU A 388 -36.52 21.62 14.55
C LEU A 388 -37.65 20.60 14.73
N TRP A 389 -37.37 19.45 15.35
CA TRP A 389 -38.38 18.44 15.65
C TRP A 389 -39.43 18.96 16.62
N GLU A 390 -39.01 19.63 17.70
CA GLU A 390 -39.91 20.24 18.68
C GLU A 390 -40.81 21.31 18.03
N LYS A 391 -40.26 22.20 17.21
CA LYS A 391 -41.03 23.24 16.50
C LYS A 391 -42.01 22.68 15.47
N LEU A 392 -41.57 21.73 14.64
CA LEU A 392 -42.43 21.13 13.61
C LEU A 392 -43.56 20.28 14.21
N ASN A 393 -43.32 19.57 15.32
CA ASN A 393 -44.38 18.85 16.01
C ASN A 393 -45.30 19.77 16.83
N GLY A 394 -44.77 20.86 17.38
CA GLY A 394 -45.59 21.89 18.04
C GLY A 394 -46.60 22.55 17.10
N LEU A 395 -46.34 22.53 15.79
CA LEU A 395 -47.28 23.00 14.76
C LEU A 395 -48.32 21.93 14.36
N LYS A 396 -48.10 20.64 14.70
CA LYS A 396 -48.99 19.52 14.30
C LYS A 396 -50.17 19.36 15.25
N GLY A 397 -50.07 19.92 16.46
CA GLY A 397 -51.18 20.08 17.39
C GLY A 397 -51.87 21.42 17.17
#